data_AF-A0A2K8KA41-F1
#
_entry.id   AF-A0A2K8KA41-F1
#
_cell.length_a   1.000
_cell.length_b   1.000
_cell.length_c   1.000
_cell.angle_alpha   90.00
_cell.angle_beta   90.00
_cell.angle_gamma   90.00
#
_symmetry.space_group_name_H-M   'P 1'
#
loop_
_entity.id
_entity.type
_entity.pdbx_description
1 polymer ?
#
loop_
_entity_poly.entity_id
_entity_poly.type
_entity_poly.pdbx_seq_one_letter_code
_entity_poly.pdbx_strand_id
1 'polypeptide(L)'
;MRAAAPLIAMLALSACAMPATSPEVDLSVQSRAISSAALFGAPRPYAPARSNAQIAQDILELGFRLESGRVIPQFSRFEGPVALRLTGQVPPLAEIETDRLIARLRNEARLDIRRVTGAAQITVEFVTRDTMRRLVPEASCFVLPNVSTWQEFRAAPRAEHLDWTRIAEREKALVIAPADATVQEMRDCLHEEVAQALGPLNDLYRIGETVMNDDNFQTTLTGFDMLVLRVWNHPSLHPGMTRAEVGARLPAILAQLNPRGAASQAFGLDPVPTPRAWTDAIENALASPTRRRSFAFAQAALRIALEERWQDERLAFSLFLAARFAPPGQGEEALDALISAASIYAARPGGEVPRAHVEMHLAAQALAAGQYPLVLRLTENASGPARRSENGALLSSLMLLRAQALERMGRDAEAETLRADAVPYALFGFGSKQAAEDRRAEITALIQR
;
A
#
# COMPACT_ATOMS: atom_id res chain seq x y z
N MET A 1 -2.29 57.62 -20.13
CA MET A 1 -2.46 56.21 -20.53
C MET A 1 -1.16 55.48 -20.30
N ARG A 2 -1.04 54.75 -19.18
CA ARG A 2 0.07 53.84 -18.91
C ARG A 2 -0.56 52.51 -18.51
N ALA A 3 -0.24 51.48 -19.29
CA ALA A 3 -0.80 50.15 -19.19
C ALA A 3 -0.36 49.49 -17.87
N ALA A 4 -1.33 48.94 -17.14
CA ALA A 4 -1.10 48.08 -15.99
C ALA A 4 -0.83 46.66 -16.51
N ALA A 5 0.32 46.09 -16.14
CA ALA A 5 0.62 44.68 -16.29
C ALA A 5 0.10 43.92 -15.05
N PRO A 6 -0.53 42.73 -15.18
CA PRO A 6 -0.94 41.95 -14.04
C PRO A 6 0.28 41.26 -13.43
N LEU A 7 0.50 41.45 -12.12
CA LEU A 7 1.42 40.63 -11.33
C LEU A 7 0.87 39.20 -11.26
N ILE A 8 1.55 38.26 -11.92
CA ILE A 8 1.40 36.83 -11.68
C ILE A 8 2.13 36.54 -10.35
N ALA A 9 1.36 36.27 -9.30
CA ALA A 9 1.89 35.94 -7.97
C ALA A 9 2.55 34.55 -8.02
N MET A 10 3.85 34.51 -7.75
CA MET A 10 4.65 33.30 -7.67
C MET A 10 4.23 32.42 -6.49
N LEU A 11 3.96 31.14 -6.77
CA LEU A 11 3.65 30.09 -5.79
C LEU A 11 4.88 29.77 -4.92
N ALA A 12 4.95 30.39 -3.74
CA ALA A 12 5.93 30.05 -2.72
C ALA A 12 5.45 28.85 -1.88
N LEU A 13 5.76 27.64 -2.34
CA LEU A 13 5.81 26.46 -1.48
C LEU A 13 7.00 26.61 -0.51
N SER A 14 6.91 27.43 0.54
CA SER A 14 7.91 27.38 1.60
C SER A 14 7.78 26.05 2.34
N ALA A 15 8.78 25.23 2.06
CA ALA A 15 9.06 23.91 2.57
C ALA A 15 9.18 23.95 4.09
N CYS A 16 8.28 23.26 4.79
CA CYS A 16 8.67 22.65 6.05
C CYS A 16 9.73 21.59 5.70
N ALA A 17 10.95 21.84 6.17
CA ALA A 17 11.91 20.76 6.36
C ALA A 17 11.20 19.69 7.19
N MET A 18 11.08 18.48 6.64
CA MET A 18 10.78 17.33 7.50
C MET A 18 11.89 17.28 8.55
N PRO A 19 11.58 17.24 9.85
CA PRO A 19 12.57 16.86 10.83
C PRO A 19 13.16 15.52 10.38
N ALA A 20 14.48 15.38 10.45
CA ALA A 20 15.18 14.14 10.13
C ALA A 20 14.86 12.98 11.10
N THR A 21 13.84 13.15 11.95
CA THR A 21 13.26 12.17 12.84
C THR A 21 11.81 11.98 12.41
N SER A 22 11.47 10.78 11.94
CA SER A 22 10.06 10.37 11.82
C SER A 22 9.34 10.73 13.12
N PRO A 23 8.15 11.35 13.08
CA PRO A 23 7.46 11.72 14.31
C PRO A 23 7.36 10.49 15.22
N GLU A 24 7.75 10.67 16.48
CA GLU A 24 7.79 9.58 17.45
C GLU A 24 6.38 8.99 17.59
N VAL A 25 6.26 7.68 17.33
CA VAL A 25 4.99 6.96 17.48
C VAL A 25 4.71 6.80 18.97
N ASP A 26 3.54 7.26 19.41
CA ASP A 26 3.10 7.12 20.80
C ASP A 26 2.23 5.86 20.92
N LEU A 27 2.84 4.73 21.31
CA LEU A 27 2.12 3.48 21.50
C LEU A 27 0.99 3.56 22.54
N SER A 28 1.00 4.55 23.45
CA SER A 28 -0.03 4.71 24.47
C SER A 28 -1.40 5.12 23.89
N VAL A 29 -1.43 5.68 22.68
CA VAL A 29 -2.70 6.02 22.00
C VAL A 29 -3.39 4.80 21.40
N GLN A 30 -2.68 3.67 21.26
CA GLN A 30 -3.19 2.43 20.68
C GLN A 30 -4.17 1.72 21.64
N SER A 31 -5.40 2.19 21.61
CA SER A 31 -6.52 1.61 22.34
C SER A 31 -7.51 0.93 21.39
N ARG A 32 -8.37 0.06 21.91
CA ARG A 32 -9.43 -0.60 21.12
C ARG A 32 -10.32 0.38 20.35
N ALA A 33 -10.47 1.62 20.85
CA ALA A 33 -11.28 2.66 20.22
C ALA A 33 -10.72 3.12 18.85
N ILE A 34 -9.42 2.94 18.62
CA ILE A 34 -8.78 3.22 17.33
C ILE A 34 -8.38 1.94 16.59
N SER A 35 -8.88 0.75 17.00
CA SER A 35 -8.68 -0.46 16.20
C SER A 35 -9.37 -0.33 14.83
N SER A 36 -8.89 -1.06 13.84
CA SER A 36 -9.46 -0.98 12.49
C SER A 36 -10.94 -1.40 12.48
N ALA A 37 -11.32 -2.36 13.32
CA ALA A 37 -12.72 -2.76 13.49
C ALA A 37 -13.59 -1.62 14.05
N ALA A 38 -13.08 -0.84 15.01
CA ALA A 38 -13.81 0.29 15.59
C ALA A 38 -13.96 1.45 14.59
N LEU A 39 -12.93 1.72 13.79
CA LEU A 39 -12.92 2.87 12.87
C LEU A 39 -13.58 2.59 11.51
N PHE A 40 -13.39 1.40 10.97
CA PHE A 40 -13.82 1.06 9.60
C PHE A 40 -14.97 0.04 9.55
N GLY A 41 -15.24 -0.67 10.66
CA GLY A 41 -16.31 -1.66 10.74
C GLY A 41 -15.99 -2.95 9.99
N ALA A 42 -16.98 -3.52 9.31
CA ALA A 42 -16.78 -4.72 8.49
C ALA A 42 -16.02 -4.37 7.19
N PRO A 43 -14.98 -5.13 6.80
CA PRO A 43 -14.26 -4.92 5.54
C PRO A 43 -15.20 -4.95 4.33
N ARG A 44 -14.96 -4.08 3.35
CA ARG A 44 -15.73 -3.99 2.10
C ARG A 44 -14.82 -3.78 0.88
N PRO A 45 -13.88 -4.70 0.62
CA PRO A 45 -12.95 -4.57 -0.49
C PRO A 45 -13.70 -4.55 -1.83
N TYR A 46 -13.07 -3.97 -2.85
CA TYR A 46 -13.56 -4.08 -4.22
C TYR A 46 -13.44 -5.54 -4.70
N ALA A 47 -14.43 -6.00 -5.47
CA ALA A 47 -14.37 -7.31 -6.10
C ALA A 47 -13.37 -7.28 -7.26
N PRO A 48 -12.69 -8.42 -7.57
CA PRO A 48 -11.78 -8.48 -8.70
C PRO A 48 -12.50 -8.09 -9.99
N ALA A 49 -11.99 -7.07 -10.69
CA ALA A 49 -12.56 -6.60 -11.95
C ALA A 49 -11.84 -7.17 -13.19
N ARG A 50 -10.61 -7.69 -13.03
CA ARG A 50 -9.82 -8.33 -14.10
C ARG A 50 -10.43 -9.64 -14.61
N SER A 51 -10.16 -10.00 -15.86
CA SER A 51 -10.59 -11.27 -16.45
C SER A 51 -9.80 -12.45 -15.88
N ASN A 52 -10.37 -13.66 -15.95
CA ASN A 52 -9.68 -14.85 -15.46
C ASN A 52 -8.39 -15.15 -16.22
N ALA A 53 -8.34 -14.87 -17.53
CA ALA A 53 -7.11 -15.00 -18.31
C ALA A 53 -6.01 -14.06 -17.78
N GLN A 54 -6.41 -12.85 -17.40
CA GLN A 54 -5.51 -11.85 -16.85
C GLN A 54 -5.00 -12.24 -15.46
N ILE A 55 -5.92 -12.59 -14.57
CA ILE A 55 -5.60 -13.05 -13.21
C ILE A 55 -4.69 -14.28 -13.25
N ALA A 56 -4.89 -15.20 -14.20
CA ALA A 56 -4.02 -16.36 -14.35
C ALA A 56 -2.57 -15.96 -14.67
N GLN A 57 -2.36 -15.00 -15.57
CA GLN A 57 -1.02 -14.49 -15.88
C GLN A 57 -0.41 -13.78 -14.67
N ASP A 58 -1.19 -12.96 -13.97
CA ASP A 58 -0.73 -12.23 -12.81
C ASP A 58 -0.33 -13.18 -11.67
N ILE A 59 -1.08 -14.26 -11.42
CA ILE A 59 -0.69 -15.31 -10.45
C ILE A 59 0.67 -15.93 -10.81
N LEU A 60 0.93 -16.18 -12.09
CA LEU A 60 2.20 -16.76 -12.52
C LEU A 60 3.37 -15.76 -12.36
N GLU A 61 3.14 -14.48 -12.66
CA GLU A 61 4.17 -13.44 -12.49
C GLU A 61 4.40 -13.09 -11.01
N LEU A 62 3.35 -13.15 -10.18
CA LEU A 62 3.47 -13.01 -8.73
C LEU A 62 4.21 -14.19 -8.10
N GLY A 63 4.04 -15.39 -8.66
CA GLY A 63 4.42 -16.65 -8.02
C GLY A 63 5.74 -17.26 -8.46
N PHE A 64 6.20 -16.99 -9.68
CA PHE A 64 7.38 -17.65 -10.29
C PHE A 64 8.57 -16.72 -10.50
N ARG A 65 8.57 -15.57 -9.83
CA ARG A 65 9.65 -14.59 -9.84
C ARG A 65 9.75 -13.95 -8.46
N LEU A 66 10.94 -13.55 -8.06
CA LEU A 66 11.15 -12.68 -6.91
C LEU A 66 11.25 -11.24 -7.39
N GLU A 67 11.02 -10.31 -6.49
CA GLU A 67 11.13 -8.87 -6.74
C GLU A 67 12.49 -8.55 -7.40
N SER A 68 13.60 -9.09 -6.85
CA SER A 68 14.97 -9.07 -7.41
C SER A 68 15.14 -9.52 -8.88
N GLY A 69 14.09 -10.05 -9.52
CA GLY A 69 14.09 -10.55 -10.90
C GLY A 69 14.44 -12.03 -11.01
N ARG A 70 14.96 -12.65 -9.94
CA ARG A 70 15.29 -14.08 -9.89
C ARG A 70 14.06 -14.93 -10.14
N VAL A 71 14.21 -15.98 -10.95
CA VAL A 71 13.13 -16.93 -11.24
C VAL A 71 12.97 -17.89 -10.07
N ILE A 72 11.71 -18.11 -9.65
CA ILE A 72 11.34 -19.20 -8.75
C ILE A 72 10.98 -20.39 -9.65
N PRO A 73 11.73 -21.50 -9.63
CA PRO A 73 11.55 -22.58 -10.60
C PRO A 73 10.29 -23.42 -10.34
N GLN A 74 9.83 -23.45 -9.10
CA GLN A 74 8.77 -24.34 -8.63
C GLN A 74 7.83 -23.65 -7.66
N PHE A 75 6.58 -24.06 -7.71
CA PHE A 75 5.51 -23.62 -6.84
C PHE A 75 5.75 -24.05 -5.39
N SER A 76 5.52 -23.14 -4.45
CA SER A 76 5.62 -23.42 -3.01
C SER A 76 4.42 -22.93 -2.21
N ARG A 77 3.98 -23.74 -1.26
CA ARG A 77 2.96 -23.40 -0.27
C ARG A 77 3.12 -24.25 0.99
N PHE A 78 2.36 -23.92 2.03
CA PHE A 78 2.14 -24.82 3.16
C PHE A 78 1.20 -25.96 2.76
N GLU A 79 1.41 -27.16 3.29
CA GLU A 79 0.45 -28.26 3.23
C GLU A 79 -0.29 -28.41 4.57
N GLY A 80 -1.61 -28.58 4.51
CA GLY A 80 -2.47 -28.71 5.68
C GLY A 80 -2.79 -27.39 6.42
N PRO A 81 -3.36 -27.48 7.64
CA PRO A 81 -3.73 -26.31 8.43
C PRO A 81 -2.52 -25.49 8.86
N VAL A 82 -2.63 -24.15 8.76
CA VAL A 82 -1.57 -23.21 9.11
C VAL A 82 -1.84 -22.63 10.50
N ALA A 83 -0.91 -22.83 11.43
CA ALA A 83 -0.91 -22.11 12.69
C ALA A 83 -0.03 -20.85 12.58
N LEU A 84 -0.52 -19.75 13.15
CA LEU A 84 0.19 -18.47 13.25
C LEU A 84 0.38 -18.11 14.74
N ARG A 85 1.55 -17.61 15.12
CA ARG A 85 1.79 -17.07 16.47
C ARG A 85 2.41 -15.68 16.42
N LEU A 86 2.21 -14.90 17.47
CA LEU A 86 2.84 -13.58 17.65
C LEU A 86 3.92 -13.67 18.73
N THR A 87 5.10 -13.10 18.48
CA THR A 87 6.25 -13.09 19.40
C THR A 87 6.97 -11.73 19.39
N GLY A 88 7.97 -11.57 20.25
CA GLY A 88 8.77 -10.34 20.34
C GLY A 88 8.07 -9.25 21.14
N GLN A 89 8.28 -8.00 20.74
CA GLN A 89 7.71 -6.81 21.39
C GLN A 89 6.32 -6.51 20.80
N VAL A 90 5.34 -7.36 21.10
CA VAL A 90 4.00 -7.33 20.51
C VAL A 90 3.28 -5.99 20.82
N PRO A 91 2.92 -5.16 19.82
CA PRO A 91 2.22 -3.88 20.02
C PRO A 91 0.81 -4.06 20.60
N PRO A 92 0.24 -3.02 21.27
CA PRO A 92 -1.05 -3.13 21.98
C PRO A 92 -2.23 -3.64 21.14
N LEU A 93 -2.28 -3.29 19.85
CA LEU A 93 -3.38 -3.69 18.95
C LEU A 93 -3.04 -4.89 18.04
N ALA A 94 -1.81 -5.40 18.07
CA ALA A 94 -1.37 -6.43 17.14
C ALA A 94 -2.21 -7.71 17.19
N GLU A 95 -2.65 -8.15 18.37
CA GLU A 95 -3.53 -9.32 18.48
C GLU A 95 -4.89 -9.09 17.81
N ILE A 96 -5.51 -7.92 18.02
CA ILE A 96 -6.83 -7.60 17.47
C ILE A 96 -6.77 -7.48 15.95
N GLU A 97 -5.75 -6.82 15.43
CA GLU A 97 -5.54 -6.66 13.98
C GLU A 97 -5.20 -8.01 13.33
N THR A 98 -4.38 -8.85 13.97
CA THR A 98 -4.08 -10.22 13.51
C THR A 98 -5.32 -11.10 13.49
N ASP A 99 -6.13 -11.08 14.56
CA ASP A 99 -7.35 -11.90 14.63
C ASP A 99 -8.36 -11.47 13.56
N ARG A 100 -8.44 -10.16 13.27
CA ARG A 100 -9.26 -9.63 12.18
C ARG A 100 -8.75 -10.10 10.81
N LEU A 101 -7.45 -10.05 10.56
CA LEU A 101 -6.84 -10.58 9.33
C LEU A 101 -7.12 -12.09 9.16
N ILE A 102 -6.90 -12.89 10.21
CA ILE A 102 -7.18 -14.34 10.20
C ILE A 102 -8.66 -14.61 9.91
N ALA A 103 -9.58 -13.86 10.52
CA ALA A 103 -11.00 -13.99 10.25
C ALA A 103 -11.31 -13.73 8.76
N ARG A 104 -10.71 -12.71 8.16
CA ARG A 104 -10.85 -12.45 6.72
C ARG A 104 -10.26 -13.57 5.86
N LEU A 105 -9.05 -14.04 6.13
CA LEU A 105 -8.40 -15.13 5.39
C LEU A 105 -9.25 -16.41 5.41
N ARG A 106 -9.88 -16.74 6.54
CA ARG A 106 -10.82 -17.87 6.66
C ARG A 106 -12.13 -17.63 5.90
N ASN A 107 -12.69 -16.43 6.00
CA ASN A 107 -14.03 -16.11 5.49
C ASN A 107 -14.06 -15.71 4.01
N GLU A 108 -12.98 -15.17 3.47
CA GLU A 108 -12.89 -14.66 2.11
C GLU A 108 -12.04 -15.61 1.25
N ALA A 109 -10.82 -15.93 1.69
CA ALA A 109 -9.90 -16.81 0.97
C ALA A 109 -10.06 -18.31 1.28
N ARG A 110 -10.91 -18.69 2.25
CA ARG A 110 -11.17 -20.09 2.66
C ARG A 110 -9.93 -20.85 3.12
N LEU A 111 -8.97 -20.16 3.75
CA LEU A 111 -7.77 -20.78 4.28
C LEU A 111 -8.03 -21.38 5.67
N ASP A 112 -7.48 -22.57 5.92
CA ASP A 112 -7.43 -23.15 7.26
C ASP A 112 -6.25 -22.57 8.04
N ILE A 113 -6.48 -21.38 8.61
CA ILE A 113 -5.49 -20.65 9.40
C ILE A 113 -6.05 -20.29 10.77
N ARG A 114 -5.22 -20.43 11.81
CA ARG A 114 -5.58 -20.09 13.20
C ARG A 114 -4.42 -19.51 13.98
N ARG A 115 -4.71 -18.57 14.89
CA ARG A 115 -3.74 -18.09 15.87
C ARG A 115 -3.55 -19.12 16.98
N VAL A 116 -2.30 -19.33 17.41
CA VAL A 116 -1.92 -20.20 18.51
C VAL A 116 -0.86 -19.53 19.38
N THR A 117 -0.64 -20.05 20.59
CA THR A 117 0.43 -19.59 21.49
C THR A 117 1.68 -20.48 21.43
N GLY A 118 1.55 -21.73 20.95
CA GLY A 118 2.64 -22.71 20.87
C GLY A 118 3.42 -22.65 19.55
N ALA A 119 3.98 -23.79 19.15
CA ALA A 119 4.64 -23.94 17.86
C ALA A 119 3.67 -23.65 16.70
N ALA A 120 4.16 -22.92 15.69
CA ALA A 120 3.38 -22.43 14.56
C ALA A 120 4.20 -22.49 13.28
N GLN A 121 3.53 -22.66 12.14
CA GLN A 121 4.14 -22.57 10.82
C GLN A 121 4.53 -21.12 10.50
N ILE A 122 3.68 -20.16 10.84
CA ILE A 122 3.99 -18.72 10.68
C ILE A 122 4.28 -18.13 12.06
N THR A 123 5.45 -17.53 12.22
CA THR A 123 5.77 -16.68 13.37
C THR A 123 5.80 -15.23 12.91
N VAL A 124 4.94 -14.39 13.47
CA VAL A 124 5.06 -12.93 13.34
C VAL A 124 5.83 -12.43 14.54
N GLU A 125 7.06 -11.97 14.33
CA GLU A 125 7.90 -11.44 15.39
C GLU A 125 8.03 -9.92 15.28
N PHE A 126 7.62 -9.22 16.34
CA PHE A 126 7.68 -7.77 16.41
C PHE A 126 9.04 -7.31 16.94
N VAL A 127 9.75 -6.54 16.10
CA VAL A 127 11.11 -6.05 16.34
C VAL A 127 11.14 -4.54 16.12
N THR A 128 11.91 -3.78 16.90
CA THR A 128 11.97 -2.31 16.70
C THR A 128 12.61 -1.95 15.36
N ARG A 129 12.17 -0.86 14.73
CA ARG A 129 12.76 -0.39 13.46
C ARG A 129 14.26 -0.19 13.55
N ASP A 130 14.76 0.36 14.66
CA ASP A 130 16.19 0.51 14.91
C ASP A 130 16.95 -0.83 14.90
N THR A 131 16.31 -1.89 15.40
CA THR A 131 16.89 -3.23 15.38
C THR A 131 16.89 -3.84 13.99
N MET A 132 15.80 -3.66 13.24
CA MET A 132 15.71 -4.13 11.85
C MET A 132 16.71 -3.41 10.94
N ARG A 133 16.74 -2.08 10.99
CA ARG A 133 17.59 -1.23 10.13
C ARG A 133 19.08 -1.49 10.25
N ARG A 134 19.54 -2.02 11.38
CA ARG A 134 20.94 -2.43 11.57
C ARG A 134 21.35 -3.61 10.69
N LEU A 135 20.40 -4.43 10.23
CA LEU A 135 20.66 -5.60 9.39
C LEU A 135 20.05 -5.47 7.99
N VAL A 136 18.84 -4.93 7.91
CA VAL A 136 18.07 -4.74 6.67
C VAL A 136 17.59 -3.27 6.59
N PRO A 137 18.47 -2.32 6.24
CA PRO A 137 18.19 -0.88 6.33
C PRO A 137 17.02 -0.40 5.47
N GLU A 138 16.78 -1.07 4.35
CA GLU A 138 15.76 -0.68 3.36
C GLU A 138 14.38 -1.29 3.64
N ALA A 139 14.26 -2.26 4.56
CA ALA A 139 13.01 -2.98 4.81
C ALA A 139 12.21 -2.38 5.99
N SER A 140 10.91 -2.16 5.78
CA SER A 140 9.97 -1.78 6.84
C SER A 140 9.40 -3.02 7.56
N CYS A 141 9.11 -4.05 6.78
CA CYS A 141 8.77 -5.41 7.18
C CYS A 141 9.24 -6.36 6.07
N PHE A 142 9.28 -7.66 6.35
CA PHE A 142 9.65 -8.68 5.36
C PHE A 142 9.30 -10.09 5.87
N VAL A 143 9.23 -11.04 4.93
CA VAL A 143 9.01 -12.47 5.20
C VAL A 143 10.21 -13.34 4.77
N LEU A 144 10.56 -14.30 5.62
CA LEU A 144 11.63 -15.29 5.37
C LEU A 144 11.11 -16.73 5.47
N PRO A 145 11.59 -17.65 4.63
CA PRO A 145 11.27 -19.07 4.75
C PRO A 145 12.17 -19.77 5.77
N ASN A 146 11.70 -20.89 6.31
CA ASN A 146 12.47 -21.88 7.08
C ASN A 146 13.17 -21.38 8.36
N VAL A 147 12.83 -20.19 8.84
CA VAL A 147 13.24 -19.69 10.15
C VAL A 147 12.03 -19.33 10.98
N SER A 148 12.18 -19.39 12.30
CA SER A 148 11.09 -19.16 13.25
C SER A 148 11.29 -17.95 14.14
N THR A 149 12.51 -17.38 14.17
CA THR A 149 12.84 -16.23 15.02
C THR A 149 13.83 -15.27 14.38
N TRP A 150 13.78 -14.00 14.79
CA TRP A 150 14.75 -12.96 14.43
C TRP A 150 16.19 -13.36 14.84
N GLN A 151 16.34 -14.06 15.97
CA GLN A 151 17.65 -14.53 16.43
C GLN A 151 18.25 -15.58 15.48
N GLU A 152 17.45 -16.53 14.99
CA GLU A 152 17.88 -17.52 13.99
C GLU A 152 18.31 -16.82 12.70
N PHE A 153 17.50 -15.89 12.19
CA PHE A 153 17.84 -15.11 11.00
C PHE A 153 19.16 -14.34 11.18
N ARG A 154 19.32 -13.62 12.30
CA ARG A 154 20.53 -12.84 12.60
C ARG A 154 21.80 -13.69 12.67
N ALA A 155 21.70 -14.94 13.10
CA ALA A 155 22.85 -15.82 13.18
C ALA A 155 23.39 -16.20 11.79
N ALA A 156 22.52 -16.25 10.77
CA ALA A 156 22.91 -16.63 9.41
C ALA A 156 22.06 -15.93 8.34
N PRO A 157 22.18 -14.60 8.15
CA PRO A 157 21.27 -13.81 7.31
C PRO A 157 21.39 -14.07 5.80
N ARG A 158 22.38 -14.89 5.39
CA ARG A 158 22.63 -15.31 4.00
C ARG A 158 22.59 -16.83 3.84
N ALA A 159 21.99 -17.54 4.81
CA ALA A 159 21.91 -18.99 4.75
C ALA A 159 21.06 -19.46 3.57
N GLU A 160 21.45 -20.57 2.95
CA GLU A 160 20.76 -21.10 1.76
C GLU A 160 19.29 -21.48 2.01
N HIS A 161 18.94 -21.87 3.25
CA HIS A 161 17.58 -22.23 3.61
C HIS A 161 16.60 -21.04 3.62
N LEU A 162 17.11 -19.80 3.58
CA LEU A 162 16.34 -18.55 3.48
C LEU A 162 15.98 -18.20 2.02
N ASP A 163 16.50 -18.93 1.04
CA ASP A 163 16.30 -18.62 -0.36
C ASP A 163 14.98 -19.21 -0.89
N TRP A 164 13.99 -18.34 -1.08
CA TRP A 164 12.67 -18.69 -1.64
C TRP A 164 12.75 -19.48 -2.96
N THR A 165 13.80 -19.29 -3.77
CA THR A 165 13.95 -20.02 -5.05
C THR A 165 14.24 -21.51 -4.88
N ARG A 166 14.60 -21.94 -3.67
CA ARG A 166 14.92 -23.34 -3.33
C ARG A 166 13.81 -24.04 -2.55
N ILE A 167 12.72 -23.35 -2.25
CA ILE A 167 11.63 -23.87 -1.42
C ILE A 167 10.62 -24.58 -2.33
N ALA A 168 10.39 -25.87 -2.08
CA ALA A 168 9.29 -26.62 -2.71
C ALA A 168 8.07 -26.59 -1.80
N GLU A 169 8.25 -26.97 -0.54
CA GLU A 169 7.21 -26.97 0.49
C GLU A 169 7.59 -25.97 1.58
N ARG A 170 6.62 -25.17 2.02
CA ARG A 170 6.81 -24.23 3.12
C ARG A 170 6.51 -24.97 4.41
N GLU A 171 7.52 -25.15 5.25
CA GLU A 171 7.33 -25.73 6.58
C GLU A 171 7.17 -24.65 7.64
N LYS A 172 7.97 -23.58 7.53
CA LYS A 172 7.95 -22.43 8.42
C LYS A 172 8.17 -21.14 7.65
N ALA A 173 7.60 -20.05 8.16
CA ALA A 173 7.90 -18.70 7.73
C ALA A 173 7.98 -17.75 8.93
N LEU A 174 8.94 -16.84 8.88
CA LEU A 174 9.09 -15.74 9.81
C LEU A 174 8.64 -14.46 9.12
N VAL A 175 7.61 -13.82 9.66
CA VAL A 175 7.20 -12.47 9.31
C VAL A 175 7.80 -11.53 10.35
N ILE A 176 8.57 -10.54 9.91
CA ILE A 176 9.09 -9.49 10.77
C ILE A 176 8.27 -8.22 10.56
N ALA A 177 7.75 -7.67 11.66
CA ALA A 177 6.98 -6.43 11.66
C ALA A 177 7.52 -5.43 12.71
N PRO A 178 7.38 -4.11 12.47
CA PRO A 178 7.86 -3.10 13.40
C PRO A 178 7.05 -3.09 14.71
N ALA A 179 7.75 -3.20 15.84
CA ALA A 179 7.16 -3.12 17.19
C ALA A 179 6.74 -1.70 17.60
N ASP A 180 7.32 -0.69 16.94
CA ASP A 180 7.25 0.73 17.23
C ASP A 180 6.55 1.52 16.10
N ALA A 181 5.63 0.86 15.39
CA ALA A 181 4.88 1.43 14.28
C ALA A 181 3.48 1.95 14.63
N THR A 182 2.92 2.77 13.73
CA THR A 182 1.52 3.20 13.81
C THR A 182 0.60 1.98 13.66
N VAL A 183 -0.67 2.11 14.07
CA VAL A 183 -1.63 1.01 13.92
C VAL A 183 -1.79 0.63 12.45
N GLN A 184 -1.84 1.65 11.58
CA GLN A 184 -1.90 1.45 10.14
C GLN A 184 -0.67 0.70 9.62
N GLU A 185 0.54 1.21 9.81
CA GLU A 185 1.76 0.59 9.26
C GLU A 185 1.98 -0.83 9.78
N MET A 186 1.74 -1.07 11.07
CA MET A 186 1.80 -2.41 11.64
C MET A 186 0.80 -3.36 10.96
N ARG A 187 -0.43 -2.90 10.72
CA ARG A 187 -1.47 -3.67 10.04
C ARG A 187 -1.11 -3.90 8.56
N ASP A 188 -0.60 -2.89 7.88
CA ASP A 188 -0.23 -2.97 6.46
C ASP A 188 0.82 -4.09 6.29
N CYS A 189 1.86 -4.09 7.13
CA CYS A 189 2.84 -5.18 7.22
C CYS A 189 2.22 -6.54 7.55
N LEU A 190 1.27 -6.62 8.49
CA LEU A 190 0.57 -7.88 8.77
C LEU A 190 -0.17 -8.41 7.53
N HIS A 191 -0.85 -7.53 6.80
CA HIS A 191 -1.64 -7.92 5.63
C HIS A 191 -0.75 -8.40 4.49
N GLU A 192 0.31 -7.67 4.20
CA GLU A 192 1.25 -7.98 3.12
C GLU A 192 2.05 -9.25 3.42
N GLU A 193 2.80 -9.26 4.53
CA GLU A 193 3.79 -10.29 4.79
C GLU A 193 3.16 -11.64 5.14
N VAL A 194 2.00 -11.64 5.81
CA VAL A 194 1.26 -12.88 6.05
C VAL A 194 0.65 -13.39 4.74
N ALA A 195 0.19 -12.52 3.84
CA ALA A 195 -0.29 -12.94 2.53
C ALA A 195 0.84 -13.50 1.67
N GLN A 196 2.02 -12.88 1.68
CA GLN A 196 3.20 -13.40 1.00
C GLN A 196 3.66 -14.74 1.59
N ALA A 197 3.65 -14.88 2.93
CA ALA A 197 3.92 -16.14 3.61
C ALA A 197 2.96 -17.28 3.17
N LEU A 198 1.69 -16.95 2.92
CA LEU A 198 0.65 -17.89 2.48
C LEU A 198 0.53 -18.05 0.96
N GLY A 199 1.20 -17.20 0.19
CA GLY A 199 0.89 -16.95 -1.21
C GLY A 199 2.11 -16.62 -2.07
N PRO A 200 1.90 -15.93 -3.20
CA PRO A 200 2.98 -15.44 -4.05
C PRO A 200 3.91 -14.45 -3.33
N LEU A 201 5.11 -14.21 -3.88
CA LEU A 201 6.21 -13.49 -3.20
C LEU A 201 6.77 -12.30 -3.99
N ASN A 202 6.23 -12.03 -5.18
CA ASN A 202 6.71 -10.95 -6.04
C ASN A 202 5.83 -9.72 -5.91
N ASP A 203 6.40 -8.56 -6.27
CA ASP A 203 5.68 -7.31 -6.39
C ASP A 203 5.43 -6.93 -7.84
N LEU A 204 4.20 -6.52 -8.13
CA LEU A 204 3.79 -6.15 -9.48
C LEU A 204 3.12 -4.78 -9.52
N TYR A 205 3.93 -3.75 -9.76
CA TYR A 205 3.48 -2.35 -9.93
C TYR A 205 2.45 -2.10 -11.05
N ARG A 206 2.20 -3.07 -11.94
CA ARG A 206 1.15 -2.98 -12.97
C ARG A 206 -0.25 -3.36 -12.44
N ILE A 207 -0.36 -3.78 -11.19
CA ILE A 207 -1.61 -4.24 -10.57
C ILE A 207 -1.98 -3.23 -9.48
N GLY A 208 -3.02 -2.41 -9.69
CA GLY A 208 -3.51 -1.47 -8.67
C GLY A 208 -4.45 -2.07 -7.62
N GLU A 209 -4.85 -3.34 -7.78
CA GLU A 209 -5.78 -4.05 -6.86
C GLU A 209 -5.05 -4.97 -5.87
N THR A 210 -3.76 -4.81 -5.60
CA THR A 210 -3.02 -5.76 -4.75
C THR A 210 -2.29 -5.04 -3.63
N VAL A 211 -2.16 -5.67 -2.47
CA VAL A 211 -1.17 -5.26 -1.47
C VAL A 211 0.25 -5.71 -1.84
N MET A 212 0.39 -6.69 -2.74
CA MET A 212 1.67 -7.25 -3.22
C MET A 212 2.29 -6.35 -4.31
N ASN A 213 2.39 -5.05 -4.06
CA ASN A 213 3.00 -4.10 -5.01
C ASN A 213 3.80 -2.97 -4.35
N ASP A 214 4.08 -3.03 -3.05
CA ASP A 214 4.82 -2.06 -2.22
C ASP A 214 4.70 -0.58 -2.67
N ASP A 215 3.51 -0.19 -3.14
CA ASP A 215 3.22 1.19 -3.56
C ASP A 215 2.57 2.01 -2.43
N ASN A 216 2.24 1.33 -1.32
CA ASN A 216 1.59 1.85 -0.13
C ASN A 216 0.19 2.48 -0.38
N PHE A 217 -0.46 2.18 -1.51
CA PHE A 217 -1.85 2.57 -1.77
C PHE A 217 -2.84 1.58 -1.16
N GLN A 218 -2.67 0.29 -1.44
CA GLN A 218 -3.50 -0.75 -0.83
C GLN A 218 -2.93 -1.13 0.54
N THR A 219 -3.67 -0.81 1.58
CA THR A 219 -3.23 -0.99 2.98
C THR A 219 -3.93 -2.18 3.66
N THR A 220 -4.84 -2.85 2.94
CA THR A 220 -5.48 -4.09 3.37
C THR A 220 -5.74 -5.00 2.19
N LEU A 221 -5.65 -6.32 2.42
CA LEU A 221 -5.94 -7.34 1.40
C LEU A 221 -7.25 -7.05 0.66
N THR A 222 -7.15 -6.98 -0.66
CA THR A 222 -8.26 -6.67 -1.56
C THR A 222 -9.06 -7.92 -1.93
N GLY A 223 -10.12 -7.76 -2.74
CA GLY A 223 -10.81 -8.91 -3.32
C GLY A 223 -9.93 -9.70 -4.30
N PHE A 224 -9.01 -9.03 -5.00
CA PHE A 224 -8.03 -9.68 -5.87
C PHE A 224 -7.07 -10.54 -5.05
N ASP A 225 -6.51 -10.00 -3.96
CA ASP A 225 -5.59 -10.74 -3.09
C ASP A 225 -6.26 -11.98 -2.50
N MET A 226 -7.50 -11.84 -2.03
CA MET A 226 -8.27 -12.96 -1.48
C MET A 226 -8.53 -14.06 -2.53
N LEU A 227 -8.78 -13.68 -3.78
CA LEU A 227 -8.92 -14.64 -4.88
C LEU A 227 -7.57 -15.32 -5.19
N VAL A 228 -6.49 -14.54 -5.28
CA VAL A 228 -5.13 -15.06 -5.52
C VAL A 228 -4.75 -16.06 -4.44
N LEU A 229 -4.91 -15.72 -3.16
CA LEU A 229 -4.62 -16.62 -2.04
C LEU A 229 -5.45 -17.90 -2.08
N ARG A 230 -6.73 -17.80 -2.46
CA ARG A 230 -7.62 -18.96 -2.60
C ARG A 230 -7.25 -19.86 -3.78
N VAL A 231 -6.81 -19.28 -4.90
CA VAL A 231 -6.31 -20.03 -6.06
C VAL A 231 -4.98 -20.69 -5.73
N TRP A 232 -4.05 -19.94 -5.11
CA TRP A 232 -2.73 -20.43 -4.71
C TRP A 232 -2.86 -21.63 -3.79
N ASN A 233 -3.78 -21.60 -2.83
CA ASN A 233 -4.02 -22.70 -1.89
C ASN A 233 -5.09 -23.70 -2.38
N HIS A 234 -5.40 -23.73 -3.68
CA HIS A 234 -6.36 -24.69 -4.23
C HIS A 234 -5.83 -26.13 -4.15
N PRO A 235 -6.65 -27.13 -3.80
CA PRO A 235 -6.18 -28.52 -3.61
C PRO A 235 -5.55 -29.18 -4.84
N SER A 236 -5.76 -28.62 -6.03
CA SER A 236 -5.16 -29.14 -7.27
C SER A 236 -3.76 -28.60 -7.56
N LEU A 237 -3.25 -27.66 -6.75
CA LEU A 237 -1.89 -27.14 -6.85
C LEU A 237 -1.05 -27.73 -5.71
N HIS A 238 0.10 -28.31 -6.04
CA HIS A 238 0.97 -28.98 -5.07
C HIS A 238 2.39 -28.41 -5.12
N PRO A 239 3.07 -28.33 -3.96
CA PRO A 239 4.52 -28.10 -3.87
C PRO A 239 5.31 -28.81 -4.97
N GLY A 240 6.26 -28.10 -5.58
CA GLY A 240 7.13 -28.64 -6.62
C GLY A 240 6.61 -28.53 -8.05
N MET A 241 5.33 -28.16 -8.28
CA MET A 241 4.82 -27.92 -9.63
C MET A 241 5.58 -26.79 -10.34
N THR A 242 5.86 -26.97 -11.62
CA THR A 242 6.45 -25.96 -12.49
C THR A 242 5.45 -24.85 -12.83
N ARG A 243 5.96 -23.71 -13.33
CA ARG A 243 5.13 -22.60 -13.85
C ARG A 243 4.12 -23.07 -14.90
N ALA A 244 4.53 -23.99 -15.77
CA ALA A 244 3.67 -24.53 -16.83
C ALA A 244 2.55 -25.40 -16.26
N GLU A 245 2.85 -26.27 -15.29
CA GLU A 245 1.85 -27.13 -14.65
C GLU A 245 0.82 -26.34 -13.85
N VAL A 246 1.26 -25.32 -13.09
CA VAL A 246 0.34 -24.40 -12.43
C VAL A 246 -0.51 -23.67 -13.46
N GLY A 247 0.13 -23.07 -14.48
CA GLY A 247 -0.55 -22.34 -15.55
C GLY A 247 -1.62 -23.15 -16.28
N ALA A 248 -1.39 -24.45 -16.50
CA ALA A 248 -2.36 -25.35 -17.12
C ALA A 248 -3.62 -25.58 -16.26
N ARG A 249 -3.52 -25.42 -14.94
CA ARG A 249 -4.62 -25.64 -13.99
C ARG A 249 -5.41 -24.36 -13.69
N LEU A 250 -4.78 -23.20 -13.77
CA LEU A 250 -5.39 -21.91 -13.42
C LEU A 250 -6.73 -21.63 -14.14
N PRO A 251 -6.92 -21.91 -15.45
CA PRO A 251 -8.19 -21.61 -16.12
C PRO A 251 -9.40 -22.31 -15.49
N ALA A 252 -9.27 -23.61 -15.17
CA ALA A 252 -10.35 -24.38 -14.55
C ALA A 252 -10.63 -23.92 -13.13
N ILE A 253 -9.57 -23.66 -12.34
CA ILE A 253 -9.70 -23.16 -10.97
C ILE A 253 -10.40 -21.80 -10.97
N LEU A 254 -9.96 -20.86 -11.82
CA LEU A 254 -10.54 -19.52 -11.89
C LEU A 254 -11.96 -19.50 -12.43
N ALA A 255 -12.31 -20.38 -13.38
CA ALA A 255 -13.70 -20.52 -13.83
C ALA A 255 -14.64 -20.94 -12.68
N GLN A 256 -14.17 -21.80 -11.77
CA GLN A 256 -14.92 -22.21 -10.59
C GLN A 256 -14.97 -21.11 -9.51
N LEU A 257 -13.84 -20.47 -9.22
CA LEU A 257 -13.72 -19.53 -8.10
C LEU A 257 -14.18 -18.11 -8.44
N ASN A 258 -14.08 -17.70 -9.69
CA ASN A 258 -14.45 -16.38 -10.20
C ASN A 258 -15.24 -16.49 -11.53
N PRO A 259 -16.48 -17.02 -11.51
CA PRO A 259 -17.26 -17.23 -12.73
C PRO A 259 -17.56 -15.93 -13.49
N ARG A 260 -17.64 -14.78 -12.80
CA ARG A 260 -17.85 -13.47 -13.44
C ARG A 260 -16.66 -13.04 -14.29
N GLY A 261 -15.43 -13.41 -13.89
CA GLY A 261 -14.21 -13.07 -14.62
C GLY A 261 -14.07 -13.74 -15.99
N ALA A 262 -14.93 -14.72 -16.33
CA ALA A 262 -14.98 -15.31 -17.67
C ALA A 262 -15.64 -14.37 -18.69
N ALA A 263 -16.53 -13.48 -18.26
CA ALA A 263 -17.24 -12.53 -19.11
C ALA A 263 -16.57 -11.15 -19.19
N SER A 264 -15.59 -10.88 -18.31
CA SER A 264 -14.86 -9.61 -18.30
C SER A 264 -13.98 -9.46 -19.54
N GLN A 265 -14.00 -8.28 -20.16
CA GLN A 265 -13.04 -7.94 -21.21
C GLN A 265 -11.62 -8.06 -20.66
N ALA A 266 -10.73 -8.66 -21.44
CA ALA A 266 -9.31 -8.55 -21.18
C ALA A 266 -8.88 -7.11 -21.48
N PHE A 267 -8.41 -6.39 -20.46
CA PHE A 267 -7.58 -5.23 -20.71
C PHE A 267 -6.27 -5.76 -21.29
N GLY A 268 -5.82 -5.20 -22.42
CA GLY A 268 -4.49 -5.53 -22.92
C GLY A 268 -3.48 -5.21 -21.83
N LEU A 269 -2.81 -6.23 -21.29
CA LEU A 269 -1.55 -5.99 -20.62
C LEU A 269 -0.53 -5.62 -21.67
N ASP A 270 0.37 -4.73 -21.30
CA ASP A 270 1.70 -4.80 -21.85
C ASP A 270 2.49 -5.81 -20.99
N PRO A 271 2.75 -7.04 -21.48
CA PRO A 271 3.47 -8.08 -20.74
C PRO A 271 4.96 -7.75 -20.55
N VAL A 272 5.40 -6.56 -20.96
CA VAL A 272 6.78 -6.09 -20.74
C VAL A 272 7.09 -6.12 -19.24
N PRO A 273 8.07 -6.94 -18.80
CA PRO A 273 8.55 -6.93 -17.43
C PRO A 273 8.92 -5.52 -17.02
N THR A 274 8.52 -5.10 -15.82
CA THR A 274 8.95 -3.81 -15.29
C THR A 274 10.48 -3.78 -15.22
N PRO A 275 11.16 -2.86 -15.94
CA PRO A 275 12.61 -2.77 -15.91
C PRO A 275 13.11 -2.48 -14.51
N ARG A 276 14.18 -3.16 -14.09
CA ARG A 276 14.73 -2.97 -12.74
C ARG A 276 15.13 -1.51 -12.47
N ALA A 277 15.64 -0.82 -13.48
CA ALA A 277 15.96 0.60 -13.39
C ALA A 277 14.74 1.48 -13.06
N TRP A 278 13.53 1.10 -13.47
CA TRP A 278 12.31 1.80 -13.08
C TRP A 278 11.95 1.50 -11.63
N THR A 279 11.97 0.22 -11.23
CA THR A 279 11.71 -0.21 -9.85
C THR A 279 12.66 0.48 -8.86
N ASP A 280 13.97 0.43 -9.13
CA ASP A 280 14.98 1.09 -8.30
C ASP A 280 14.72 2.61 -8.20
N ALA A 281 14.27 3.26 -9.28
CA ALA A 281 13.93 4.68 -9.26
C ALA A 281 12.68 4.97 -8.40
N ILE A 282 11.69 4.09 -8.40
CA ILE A 282 10.50 4.21 -7.54
C ILE A 282 10.87 4.02 -6.07
N GLU A 283 11.56 2.92 -5.73
CA GLU A 283 12.01 2.62 -4.36
C GLU A 283 12.85 3.78 -3.80
N ASN A 284 13.84 4.24 -4.57
CA ASN A 284 14.67 5.35 -4.16
C ASN A 284 13.89 6.68 -4.06
N ALA A 285 12.84 6.89 -4.84
CA ALA A 285 11.99 8.07 -4.71
C ALA A 285 11.24 8.05 -3.36
N LEU A 286 10.76 6.88 -2.94
CA LEU A 286 10.01 6.69 -1.70
C LEU A 286 10.91 6.70 -0.45
N ALA A 287 12.07 6.05 -0.51
CA ALA A 287 12.99 5.90 0.63
C ALA A 287 13.88 7.12 0.89
N SER A 288 14.02 8.05 -0.07
CA SER A 288 15.01 9.13 0.05
C SER A 288 14.75 10.07 1.23
N PRO A 289 15.79 10.47 2.00
CA PRO A 289 15.61 11.36 3.16
C PRO A 289 15.36 12.81 2.78
N THR A 290 15.49 13.19 1.50
CA THR A 290 15.32 14.58 1.06
C THR A 290 14.42 14.65 -0.15
N ARG A 291 13.42 15.55 -0.10
CA ARG A 291 12.47 15.78 -1.19
C ARG A 291 13.14 16.04 -2.54
N ARG A 292 14.28 16.74 -2.57
CA ARG A 292 15.04 16.99 -3.81
C ARG A 292 15.52 15.69 -4.47
N ARG A 293 16.03 14.74 -3.68
CA ARG A 293 16.45 13.42 -4.20
C ARG A 293 15.23 12.60 -4.60
N SER A 294 14.18 12.58 -3.78
CA SER A 294 12.91 11.91 -4.10
C SER A 294 12.36 12.37 -5.46
N PHE A 295 12.39 13.68 -5.71
CA PHE A 295 11.99 14.27 -6.99
C PHE A 295 12.87 13.83 -8.16
N ALA A 296 14.20 13.81 -8.00
CA ALA A 296 15.10 13.38 -9.06
C ALA A 296 14.87 11.91 -9.47
N PHE A 297 14.66 11.02 -8.49
CA PHE A 297 14.33 9.63 -8.74
C PHE A 297 12.94 9.45 -9.37
N ALA A 298 11.93 10.21 -8.91
CA ALA A 298 10.60 10.20 -9.50
C ALA A 298 10.62 10.65 -10.98
N GLN A 299 11.42 11.67 -11.31
CA GLN A 299 11.62 12.09 -12.71
C GLN A 299 12.33 11.03 -13.55
N ALA A 300 13.27 10.28 -12.97
CA ALA A 300 13.90 9.15 -13.66
C ALA A 300 12.90 8.02 -13.96
N ALA A 301 12.04 7.68 -12.99
CA ALA A 301 10.97 6.70 -13.19
C ALA A 301 9.98 7.15 -14.27
N LEU A 302 9.56 8.43 -14.25
CA LEU A 302 8.67 8.99 -15.26
C LEU A 302 9.29 8.95 -16.66
N ARG A 303 10.57 9.30 -16.80
CA ARG A 303 11.27 9.22 -18.09
C ARG A 303 11.25 7.79 -18.63
N ILE A 304 11.56 6.80 -17.80
CA ILE A 304 11.56 5.38 -18.22
C ILE A 304 10.14 4.96 -18.61
N ALA A 305 9.11 5.30 -17.83
CA ALA A 305 7.72 4.96 -18.14
C ALA A 305 7.26 5.53 -19.50
N LEU A 306 7.72 6.74 -19.86
CA LEU A 306 7.45 7.36 -21.16
C LEU A 306 8.23 6.70 -22.30
N GLU A 307 9.51 6.34 -22.08
CA GLU A 307 10.35 5.61 -23.04
C GLU A 307 9.77 4.22 -23.37
N GLU A 308 9.25 3.52 -22.36
CA GLU A 308 8.55 2.24 -22.47
C GLU A 308 7.12 2.38 -23.06
N ARG A 309 6.64 3.62 -23.24
CA ARG A 309 5.30 3.93 -23.78
C ARG A 309 4.14 3.31 -23.00
N TRP A 310 4.31 3.16 -21.69
CA TRP A 310 3.26 2.62 -20.84
C TRP A 310 2.04 3.55 -20.80
N GLN A 311 0.87 2.95 -20.61
CA GLN A 311 -0.41 3.65 -20.43
C GLN A 311 -1.16 3.11 -19.21
N ASP A 312 -0.42 2.50 -18.29
CA ASP A 312 -0.94 1.74 -17.16
C ASP A 312 -0.52 2.33 -15.81
N GLU A 313 -0.78 1.57 -14.74
CA GLU A 313 -0.50 1.89 -13.35
C GLU A 313 0.95 2.36 -13.14
N ARG A 314 1.91 1.86 -13.92
CA ARG A 314 3.32 2.25 -13.79
C ARG A 314 3.55 3.69 -14.25
N LEU A 315 2.92 4.10 -15.36
CA LEU A 315 2.96 5.51 -15.78
C LEU A 315 2.23 6.40 -14.78
N ALA A 316 1.03 5.99 -14.34
CA ALA A 316 0.23 6.76 -13.39
C ALA A 316 0.97 6.97 -12.06
N PHE A 317 1.67 5.95 -11.56
CA PHE A 317 2.46 6.05 -10.33
C PHE A 317 3.68 6.94 -10.52
N SER A 318 4.35 6.85 -11.66
CA SER A 318 5.49 7.72 -11.98
C SER A 318 5.07 9.20 -12.02
N LEU A 319 3.95 9.51 -12.67
CA LEU A 319 3.36 10.86 -12.70
C LEU A 319 2.99 11.35 -11.30
N PHE A 320 2.36 10.48 -10.51
CA PHE A 320 2.00 10.79 -9.13
C PHE A 320 3.22 11.14 -8.27
N LEU A 321 4.30 10.34 -8.31
CA LEU A 321 5.50 10.62 -7.53
C LEU A 321 6.23 11.88 -8.02
N ALA A 322 6.28 12.10 -9.33
CA ALA A 322 6.85 13.32 -9.91
C ALA A 322 6.15 14.56 -9.37
N ALA A 323 4.81 14.55 -9.34
CA ALA A 323 4.03 15.64 -8.76
C ALA A 323 4.15 15.74 -7.24
N ARG A 324 4.10 14.60 -6.52
CA ARG A 324 4.18 14.55 -5.05
C ARG A 324 5.44 15.20 -4.53
N PHE A 325 6.57 14.98 -5.20
CA PHE A 325 7.88 15.49 -4.79
C PHE A 325 8.31 16.77 -5.51
N ALA A 326 7.51 17.27 -6.45
CA ALA A 326 7.81 18.47 -7.23
C ALA A 326 8.23 19.65 -6.32
N PRO A 327 9.26 20.42 -6.72
CA PRO A 327 9.62 21.66 -6.07
C PRO A 327 8.62 22.79 -6.38
N PRO A 328 8.63 23.89 -5.59
CA PRO A 328 7.77 25.06 -5.79
C PRO A 328 7.65 25.56 -7.24
N GLY A 329 8.78 25.60 -7.95
CA GLY A 329 8.85 26.14 -9.31
C GLY A 329 8.31 25.22 -10.41
N GLN A 330 7.79 24.03 -10.09
CA GLN A 330 7.21 23.08 -11.06
C GLN A 330 5.73 22.80 -10.77
N GLY A 331 5.01 23.81 -10.28
CA GLY A 331 3.62 23.66 -9.85
C GLY A 331 2.67 23.30 -11.00
N GLU A 332 2.88 23.89 -12.18
CA GLU A 332 2.04 23.62 -13.37
C GLU A 332 2.25 22.19 -13.88
N GLU A 333 3.50 21.77 -14.04
CA GLU A 333 3.82 20.40 -14.46
C GLU A 333 3.36 19.35 -13.44
N ALA A 334 3.44 19.68 -12.14
CA ALA A 334 2.91 18.81 -11.09
C ALA A 334 1.38 18.66 -11.15
N LEU A 335 0.66 19.74 -11.43
CA LEU A 335 -0.80 19.69 -11.60
C LEU A 335 -1.17 18.85 -12.83
N ASP A 336 -0.52 19.06 -13.97
CA ASP A 336 -0.76 18.30 -15.20
C ASP A 336 -0.47 16.80 -14.99
N ALA A 337 0.61 16.48 -14.26
CA ALA A 337 0.94 15.11 -13.91
C ALA A 337 -0.12 14.46 -13.00
N LEU A 338 -0.66 15.17 -12.01
CA LEU A 338 -1.76 14.66 -11.18
C LEU A 338 -3.04 14.44 -11.98
N ILE A 339 -3.42 15.37 -12.86
CA ILE A 339 -4.61 15.21 -13.71
C ILE A 339 -4.45 13.98 -14.61
N SER A 340 -3.27 13.83 -15.22
CA SER A 340 -2.95 12.68 -16.08
C SER A 340 -2.98 11.36 -15.30
N ALA A 341 -2.38 11.32 -14.10
CA ALA A 341 -2.40 10.15 -13.23
C ALA A 341 -3.84 9.77 -12.83
N ALA A 342 -4.65 10.74 -12.42
CA ALA A 342 -6.06 10.52 -12.07
C ALA A 342 -6.86 9.95 -13.25
N SER A 343 -6.62 10.44 -14.46
CA SER A 343 -7.27 9.95 -15.67
C SER A 343 -6.89 8.50 -15.98
N ILE A 344 -5.60 8.14 -15.87
CA ILE A 344 -5.14 6.77 -16.11
C ILE A 344 -5.77 5.83 -15.07
N TYR A 345 -5.70 6.16 -13.78
CA TYR A 345 -6.32 5.33 -12.75
C TYR A 345 -7.83 5.20 -12.95
N ALA A 346 -8.54 6.28 -13.30
CA ALA A 346 -9.99 6.24 -13.54
C ALA A 346 -10.40 5.28 -14.68
N ALA A 347 -9.51 5.00 -15.63
CA ALA A 347 -9.77 4.15 -16.77
C ALA A 347 -9.44 2.66 -16.52
N ARG A 348 -8.96 2.30 -15.32
CA ARG A 348 -8.34 0.99 -15.04
C ARG A 348 -9.01 0.28 -13.85
N PRO A 349 -9.14 -1.06 -13.91
CA PRO A 349 -9.51 -1.86 -12.74
C PRO A 349 -8.55 -1.63 -11.56
N GLY A 350 -9.10 -1.29 -10.39
CA GLY A 350 -8.31 -1.03 -9.19
C GLY A 350 -7.73 0.37 -9.06
N GLY A 351 -8.05 1.27 -9.99
CA GLY A 351 -7.59 2.64 -9.91
C GLY A 351 -8.30 3.47 -8.85
N GLU A 352 -9.36 2.95 -8.19
CA GLU A 352 -10.16 3.71 -7.22
C GLU A 352 -9.35 4.23 -6.05
N VAL A 353 -8.50 3.38 -5.45
CA VAL A 353 -7.69 3.74 -4.28
C VAL A 353 -6.49 4.61 -4.69
N PRO A 354 -5.66 4.24 -5.69
CA PRO A 354 -4.60 5.12 -6.18
C PRO A 354 -5.11 6.50 -6.61
N ARG A 355 -6.27 6.55 -7.29
CA ARG A 355 -6.91 7.83 -7.66
C ARG A 355 -7.30 8.65 -6.44
N ALA A 356 -7.79 8.04 -5.35
CA ALA A 356 -8.11 8.77 -4.13
C ALA A 356 -6.87 9.45 -3.51
N HIS A 357 -5.70 8.84 -3.60
CA HIS A 357 -4.44 9.48 -3.23
C HIS A 357 -4.14 10.69 -4.15
N VAL A 358 -4.28 10.53 -5.47
CA VAL A 358 -4.10 11.63 -6.43
C VAL A 358 -5.09 12.78 -6.16
N GLU A 359 -6.36 12.47 -5.91
CA GLU A 359 -7.41 13.45 -5.62
C GLU A 359 -7.17 14.18 -4.29
N MET A 360 -6.55 13.54 -3.29
CA MET A 360 -6.10 14.23 -2.07
C MET A 360 -5.08 15.32 -2.38
N HIS A 361 -4.14 15.06 -3.29
CA HIS A 361 -3.14 16.05 -3.72
C HIS A 361 -3.77 17.16 -4.58
N LEU A 362 -4.68 16.82 -5.49
CA LEU A 362 -5.45 17.81 -6.26
C LEU A 362 -6.30 18.69 -5.32
N ALA A 363 -6.88 18.11 -4.26
CA ALA A 363 -7.66 18.85 -3.27
C ALA A 363 -6.78 19.84 -2.49
N ALA A 364 -5.55 19.46 -2.13
CA ALA A 364 -4.60 20.37 -1.51
C ALA A 364 -4.23 21.56 -2.42
N GLN A 365 -4.01 21.30 -3.71
CA GLN A 365 -3.75 22.38 -4.68
C GLN A 365 -4.97 23.27 -4.89
N ALA A 366 -6.17 22.70 -5.02
CA ALA A 366 -7.42 23.43 -5.12
C ALA A 366 -7.68 24.30 -3.89
N LEU A 367 -7.33 23.81 -2.70
CA LEU A 367 -7.45 24.54 -1.44
C LEU A 367 -6.54 25.77 -1.42
N ALA A 368 -5.27 25.61 -1.80
CA ALA A 368 -4.31 26.70 -1.94
C ALA A 368 -4.75 27.74 -2.98
N ALA A 369 -5.38 27.29 -4.07
CA ALA A 369 -5.92 28.17 -5.12
C ALA A 369 -7.29 28.81 -4.77
N GLY A 370 -7.82 28.60 -3.56
CA GLY A 370 -9.12 29.14 -3.15
C GLY A 370 -10.34 28.49 -3.82
N GLN A 371 -10.16 27.35 -4.50
CA GLN A 371 -11.22 26.63 -5.21
C GLN A 371 -12.00 25.69 -4.29
N TYR A 372 -12.61 26.24 -3.22
CA TYR A 372 -13.24 25.44 -2.15
C TYR A 372 -14.33 24.46 -2.64
N PRO A 373 -15.21 24.80 -3.60
CA PRO A 373 -16.17 23.82 -4.13
C PRO A 373 -15.51 22.62 -4.81
N LEU A 374 -14.36 22.81 -5.45
CA LEU A 374 -13.57 21.72 -6.02
C LEU A 374 -12.98 20.83 -4.93
N VAL A 375 -12.48 21.41 -3.83
CA VAL A 375 -12.00 20.66 -2.66
C VAL A 375 -13.09 19.74 -2.11
N LEU A 376 -14.32 20.26 -1.94
CA LEU A 376 -15.45 19.45 -1.47
C LEU A 376 -15.73 18.27 -2.42
N ARG A 377 -15.71 18.50 -3.74
CA ARG A 377 -15.94 17.43 -4.72
C ARG A 377 -14.84 16.37 -4.73
N LEU A 378 -13.57 16.78 -4.73
CA LEU A 378 -12.43 15.86 -4.74
C LEU A 378 -12.37 15.03 -3.45
N THR A 379 -12.57 15.66 -2.30
CA THR A 379 -12.58 14.97 -1.01
C THR A 379 -13.76 14.00 -0.87
N GLU A 380 -14.94 14.36 -1.41
CA GLU A 380 -16.10 13.46 -1.45
C GLU A 380 -15.81 12.18 -2.26
N ASN A 381 -15.29 12.35 -3.48
CA ASN A 381 -14.95 11.24 -4.37
C ASN A 381 -13.92 10.28 -3.73
N ALA A 382 -12.89 10.85 -3.09
CA ALA A 382 -11.79 10.09 -2.50
C ALA A 382 -12.14 9.42 -1.16
N SER A 383 -13.15 9.91 -0.43
CA SER A 383 -13.51 9.42 0.91
C SER A 383 -13.99 7.96 0.90
N GLY A 384 -14.76 7.57 -0.11
CA GLY A 384 -15.26 6.20 -0.27
C GLY A 384 -14.13 5.18 -0.44
N PRO A 385 -13.25 5.33 -1.44
CA PRO A 385 -12.06 4.49 -1.59
C PRO A 385 -11.15 4.48 -0.36
N ALA A 386 -10.86 5.63 0.25
CA ALA A 386 -10.02 5.72 1.46
C ALA A 386 -10.61 4.92 2.64
N ARG A 387 -11.93 4.97 2.83
CA ARG A 387 -12.62 4.17 3.86
C ARG A 387 -12.61 2.68 3.52
N ARG A 388 -12.76 2.30 2.25
CA ARG A 388 -12.77 0.89 1.81
C ARG A 388 -11.41 0.23 1.88
N SER A 389 -10.33 0.97 1.62
CA SER A 389 -8.96 0.49 1.83
C SER A 389 -8.54 0.57 3.30
N GLU A 390 -9.36 1.15 4.16
CA GLU A 390 -9.10 1.33 5.59
C GLU A 390 -7.84 2.18 5.86
N ASN A 391 -7.58 3.18 5.00
CA ASN A 391 -6.42 4.06 5.11
C ASN A 391 -6.78 5.29 5.97
N GLY A 392 -6.42 5.24 7.25
CA GLY A 392 -6.71 6.31 8.23
C GLY A 392 -5.93 7.59 7.96
N ALA A 393 -4.67 7.50 7.54
CA ALA A 393 -3.87 8.67 7.19
C ALA A 393 -4.46 9.45 5.99
N LEU A 394 -4.89 8.72 4.95
CA LEU A 394 -5.58 9.30 3.79
C LEU A 394 -6.93 9.89 4.19
N LEU A 395 -7.77 9.10 4.88
CA LEU A 395 -9.11 9.54 5.26
C LEU A 395 -9.08 10.78 6.16
N SER A 396 -8.20 10.79 7.17
CA SER A 396 -8.01 11.96 8.03
C SER A 396 -7.56 13.19 7.23
N SER A 397 -6.60 13.04 6.31
CA SER A 397 -6.14 14.14 5.45
C SER A 397 -7.27 14.71 4.58
N LEU A 398 -8.10 13.84 3.99
CA LEU A 398 -9.26 14.26 3.19
C LEU A 398 -10.29 15.02 4.04
N MET A 399 -10.56 14.54 5.26
CA MET A 399 -11.47 15.21 6.21
C MET A 399 -10.93 16.58 6.62
N LEU A 400 -9.64 16.70 6.92
CA LEU A 400 -9.02 17.98 7.29
C LEU A 400 -9.01 18.98 6.12
N LEU A 401 -8.71 18.55 4.90
CA LEU A 401 -8.80 19.39 3.69
C LEU A 401 -10.24 19.91 3.48
N ARG A 402 -11.23 19.02 3.63
CA ARG A 402 -12.65 19.36 3.51
C ARG A 402 -13.06 20.34 4.61
N ALA A 403 -12.68 20.10 5.86
CA ALA A 403 -12.99 20.98 6.98
C ALA A 403 -12.42 22.39 6.74
N GLN A 404 -11.18 22.46 6.24
CA GLN A 404 -10.56 23.72 5.93
C GLN A 404 -11.29 24.48 4.80
N ALA A 405 -11.78 23.79 3.77
CA ALA A 405 -12.60 24.40 2.74
C ALA A 405 -13.98 24.86 3.27
N LEU A 406 -14.61 24.09 4.15
CA LEU A 406 -15.90 24.43 4.77
C LEU A 406 -15.80 25.72 5.62
N GLU A 407 -14.78 25.84 6.45
CA GLU A 407 -14.51 27.05 7.24
C GLU A 407 -14.36 28.28 6.33
N ARG A 408 -13.61 28.15 5.23
CA ARG A 408 -13.44 29.26 4.25
C ARG A 408 -14.73 29.63 3.51
N MET A 409 -15.73 28.76 3.53
CA MET A 409 -17.06 29.01 3.00
C MET A 409 -18.04 29.49 4.08
N GLY A 410 -17.57 29.76 5.31
CA GLY A 410 -18.40 30.22 6.43
C GLY A 410 -19.22 29.11 7.12
N ARG A 411 -18.83 27.85 6.94
CA ARG A 411 -19.50 26.67 7.52
C ARG A 411 -18.73 26.13 8.73
N ASP A 412 -18.47 27.00 9.70
CA ASP A 412 -17.53 26.75 10.79
C ASP A 412 -17.93 25.57 11.69
N ALA A 413 -19.22 25.44 12.04
CA ALA A 413 -19.69 24.34 12.87
C ALA A 413 -19.48 22.96 12.22
N GLU A 414 -19.63 22.88 10.89
CA GLU A 414 -19.39 21.65 10.13
C GLU A 414 -17.90 21.34 10.03
N ALA A 415 -17.07 22.38 9.85
CA ALA A 415 -15.62 22.24 9.84
C ALA A 415 -15.08 21.72 11.18
N GLU A 416 -15.55 22.28 12.30
CA GLU A 416 -15.14 21.84 13.64
C GLU A 416 -15.55 20.40 13.95
N THR A 417 -16.79 20.03 13.59
CA THR A 417 -17.26 18.64 13.74
C THR A 417 -16.35 17.69 12.95
N LEU A 418 -16.05 18.04 11.69
CA LEU A 418 -15.24 17.20 10.82
C LEU A 418 -13.78 17.10 11.28
N ARG A 419 -13.22 18.16 11.86
CA ARG A 419 -11.88 18.13 12.49
C ARG A 419 -11.86 17.16 13.67
N ALA A 420 -12.86 17.21 14.54
CA ALA A 420 -12.97 16.29 15.67
C ALA A 420 -13.10 14.83 15.20
N ASP A 421 -13.94 14.58 14.19
CA ASP A 421 -14.14 13.24 13.62
C ASP A 421 -12.88 12.70 12.93
N ALA A 422 -11.97 13.57 12.46
CA ALA A 422 -10.74 13.17 11.79
C ALA A 422 -9.67 12.65 12.77
N VAL A 423 -9.76 13.00 14.07
CA VAL A 423 -8.72 12.71 15.08
C VAL A 423 -8.48 11.20 15.26
N PRO A 424 -9.50 10.33 15.43
CA PRO A 424 -9.26 8.90 15.60
C PRO A 424 -8.53 8.26 14.41
N TYR A 425 -8.87 8.66 13.18
CA TYR A 425 -8.19 8.22 11.96
C TYR A 425 -6.76 8.79 11.85
N ALA A 426 -6.54 10.00 12.35
CA ALA A 426 -5.21 10.61 12.43
C ALA A 426 -4.31 9.83 13.40
N LEU A 427 -4.82 9.47 14.58
CA LEU A 427 -4.08 8.66 15.56
C LEU A 427 -3.78 7.26 15.00
N PHE A 428 -4.73 6.66 14.28
CA PHE A 428 -4.54 5.38 13.60
C PHE A 428 -3.41 5.42 12.57
N GLY A 429 -3.42 6.43 11.69
CA GLY A 429 -2.50 6.54 10.56
C GLY A 429 -1.14 7.17 10.88
N PHE A 430 -1.12 8.23 11.71
CA PHE A 430 0.08 9.02 12.02
C PHE A 430 0.72 8.66 13.36
N GLY A 431 0.02 7.92 14.24
CA GLY A 431 0.62 7.29 15.42
C GLY A 431 0.84 8.16 16.65
N SER A 432 0.58 9.48 16.60
CA SER A 432 0.63 10.34 17.79
C SER A 432 -0.29 11.55 17.67
N LYS A 433 -0.64 12.14 18.82
CA LYS A 433 -1.40 13.41 18.84
C LYS A 433 -0.62 14.53 18.16
N GLN A 434 0.70 14.60 18.41
CA GLN A 434 1.54 15.62 17.80
C GLN A 434 1.55 15.49 16.27
N ALA A 435 1.74 14.28 15.72
CA ALA A 435 1.74 14.07 14.28
C ALA A 435 0.37 14.40 13.64
N ALA A 436 -0.74 14.11 14.33
CA ALA A 436 -2.08 14.50 13.90
C ALA A 436 -2.23 16.04 13.85
N GLU A 437 -1.72 16.73 14.86
CA GLU A 437 -1.72 18.19 14.94
C GLU A 437 -0.81 18.83 13.90
N ASP A 438 0.38 18.29 13.67
CA ASP A 438 1.31 18.73 12.63
C ASP A 438 0.64 18.62 11.26
N ARG A 439 -0.02 17.50 10.99
CA ARG A 439 -0.76 17.30 9.73
C ARG A 439 -1.89 18.32 9.55
N ARG A 440 -2.62 18.64 10.63
CA ARG A 440 -3.64 19.69 10.61
C ARG A 440 -3.01 21.05 10.31
N ALA A 441 -1.91 21.40 10.97
CA ALA A 441 -1.20 22.66 10.77
C ALA A 441 -0.65 22.79 9.34
N GLU A 442 -0.10 21.72 8.76
CA GLU A 442 0.33 21.67 7.36
C GLU A 442 -0.80 22.03 6.39
N ILE A 443 -2.00 21.47 6.59
CA ILE A 443 -3.16 21.73 5.74
C ILE A 443 -3.64 23.18 5.91
N THR A 444 -3.70 23.69 7.15
CA THR A 444 -4.08 25.08 7.43
C THR A 444 -3.11 26.06 6.75
N ALA A 445 -1.81 25.75 6.74
CA ALA A 445 -0.79 26.59 6.13
C ALA A 445 -0.90 26.73 4.60
N LEU A 446 -1.66 25.85 3.92
CA LEU A 446 -1.87 25.92 2.47
C LEU A 446 -2.61 27.18 2.02
N ILE A 447 -3.35 27.85 2.91
CA ILE A 447 -4.16 29.04 2.59
C ILE A 447 -3.63 30.31 3.28
N GLN A 448 -2.58 30.20 4.08
CA GLN A 448 -1.94 31.34 4.73
C GLN A 448 -0.91 32.03 3.83
N ARG A 449 -0.89 31.67 2.55
CA ARG A 449 0.01 32.15 1.50
C ARG A 449 -0.79 32.36 0.23
#